data_AF-A0A0V1EKF3-F1
#
_entry.id   AF-A0A0V1EKF3-F1
#
_cell.length_a   1.000
_cell.length_b   1.000
_cell.length_c   1.000
_cell.angle_alpha   90.00
_cell.angle_beta   90.00
_cell.angle_gamma   90.00
#
_symmetry.space_group_name_H-M   'P 1'
#
loop_
_entity.id
_entity.type
_entity.pdbx_description
1 polymer ?
#
loop_
_entity_poly.entity_id
_entity_poly.type
_entity_poly.pdbx_seq_one_letter_code
_entity_poly.pdbx_strand_id
1 'polypeptide(L)'
;LFTFNTIMKTLFVLFLLGIQLIVETKIGQFVCRRHDYDKNAATYTDWWIQYKGPDGTDSYVITDVNNTEWHYVPVDNVTSPLIETIDQYVTLSDADKAEAALVAYNSFPPYFRRPISQSSSRGVVGWGDESGYAFWLVHTISKFPNFHEANSPAVYAFAQANEKAAMIMCLSIEYQNSMWAKVAYYEDPVVFYYRSPQTAGPTQDAFNAPEIQTLLGDSFPSLPSSYYSSSMKTAGVPSDPANIFVAAKYGSFPRDMYMSLIIRTLKQSLRVWTGRGPHIFESLCNTNITIENVYGEMMIGQSTFSAAVDTARWSISKVGVGKYFCLSNSGREYKLADGLDSFVISDTVAQWAAVAVNAATSPTVYTFNQYLAAKAADKIEAAVLAYNNHPPFIRRSLKSSSSKAEALLYEDAVIYFWQMPKTPGATQTAFAAPAIQKLLSKEAPRSHFSKYTKTMTTASQTAPVKIHTISKFGNNFSLDMYISLILKILYKPIRVWTGEGTNIQPSFCKPPLLIENVVGPINIGDKEINFRQDTARWSIVNDTLNLFCLSTVGREKEKVDIPSGVVCIEQPTVHSLFTTLAADSITKICKR
;
A
#
# COMPACT_ATOMS: atom_id res chain seq x y z
N LEU A 1 -21.08 27.17 -64.91
CA LEU A 1 -21.23 25.90 -64.17
C LEU A 1 -19.90 25.18 -63.92
N PHE A 2 -19.06 24.89 -64.92
CA PHE A 2 -17.87 24.04 -64.75
C PHE A 2 -16.92 24.43 -63.59
N THR A 3 -16.59 25.71 -63.41
CA THR A 3 -15.70 26.18 -62.33
C THR A 3 -16.24 25.96 -60.91
N PHE A 4 -17.57 25.97 -60.73
CA PHE A 4 -18.20 25.80 -59.42
C PHE A 4 -18.05 24.36 -58.90
N ASN A 5 -18.07 23.38 -59.82
CA ASN A 5 -17.98 21.96 -59.50
C ASN A 5 -16.56 21.57 -59.02
N THR A 6 -15.52 22.20 -59.56
CA THR A 6 -14.12 21.96 -59.14
C THR A 6 -13.88 22.44 -57.71
N ILE A 7 -14.29 23.68 -57.38
CA ILE A 7 -14.12 24.24 -56.03
C ILE A 7 -14.89 23.41 -54.99
N MET A 8 -16.12 23.01 -55.32
CA MET A 8 -16.94 22.18 -54.44
C MET A 8 -16.34 20.78 -54.23
N LYS A 9 -15.73 20.17 -55.25
CA LYS A 9 -14.98 18.91 -55.10
C LYS A 9 -13.74 19.07 -54.24
N THR A 10 -12.94 20.12 -54.40
CA THR A 10 -11.76 20.35 -53.57
C THR A 10 -12.15 20.58 -52.10
N LEU A 11 -13.23 21.33 -51.84
CA LEU A 11 -13.79 21.49 -50.49
C LEU A 11 -14.32 20.16 -49.92
N PHE A 12 -15.01 19.33 -50.72
CA PHE A 12 -15.50 18.03 -50.25
C PHE A 12 -14.37 17.03 -49.96
N VAL A 13 -13.28 17.06 -50.75
CA VAL A 13 -12.08 16.26 -50.49
C VAL A 13 -11.32 16.76 -49.26
N LEU A 14 -11.21 18.08 -49.06
CA LEU A 14 -10.66 18.65 -47.82
C LEU A 14 -11.53 18.37 -46.59
N PHE A 15 -12.85 18.29 -46.75
CA PHE A 15 -13.79 17.94 -45.68
C PHE A 15 -13.67 16.45 -45.32
N LEU A 16 -13.53 15.55 -46.30
CA LEU A 16 -13.27 14.12 -46.06
C LEU A 16 -11.90 13.89 -45.42
N LEU A 17 -10.83 14.53 -45.93
CA LEU A 17 -9.49 14.46 -45.34
C LEU A 17 -9.44 15.08 -43.93
N GLY A 18 -10.22 16.13 -43.67
CA GLY A 18 -10.35 16.75 -42.35
C GLY A 18 -11.13 15.89 -41.35
N ILE A 19 -12.14 15.14 -41.81
CA ILE A 19 -12.94 14.23 -40.97
C ILE A 19 -12.17 12.93 -40.67
N GLN A 20 -11.28 12.47 -41.55
CA GLN A 20 -10.38 11.34 -41.29
C GLN A 20 -9.15 11.70 -40.42
N LEU A 21 -9.13 12.89 -39.82
CA LEU A 21 -8.17 13.31 -38.79
C LEU A 21 -8.85 13.69 -37.47
N ILE A 22 -9.99 13.05 -37.15
CA ILE A 22 -10.19 12.61 -35.77
C ILE A 22 -9.11 11.55 -35.50
N VAL A 23 -7.98 11.99 -34.95
CA VAL A 23 -7.07 11.10 -34.25
C VAL A 23 -7.81 10.68 -32.98
N GLU A 24 -8.46 9.52 -33.02
CA GLU A 24 -8.84 8.82 -31.80
C GLU A 24 -7.57 8.65 -30.98
N THR A 25 -7.52 9.32 -29.84
CA THR A 25 -6.37 9.31 -28.93
C THR A 25 -6.23 7.91 -28.37
N LYS A 26 -5.29 7.15 -28.94
CA LYS A 26 -5.16 5.70 -28.71
C LYS A 26 -4.76 5.39 -27.27
N ILE A 27 -5.76 5.15 -26.43
CA ILE A 27 -5.60 4.69 -25.05
C ILE A 27 -4.92 3.32 -25.13
N GLY A 28 -3.63 3.30 -24.78
CA GLY A 28 -2.68 2.28 -25.23
C GLY A 28 -3.16 0.85 -25.08
N GLN A 29 -2.94 0.03 -26.10
CA GLN A 29 -3.26 -1.40 -26.07
C GLN A 29 -2.47 -2.09 -24.94
N PHE A 30 -3.17 -2.67 -23.97
CA PHE A 30 -2.61 -3.21 -22.73
C PHE A 30 -2.50 -4.74 -22.76
N VAL A 31 -1.33 -5.23 -23.14
CA VAL A 31 -0.97 -6.67 -23.16
C VAL A 31 0.42 -6.87 -22.59
N CYS A 32 0.85 -8.10 -22.32
CA CYS A 32 2.26 -8.34 -22.05
C CYS A 32 3.08 -8.08 -23.33
N ARG A 33 4.23 -7.38 -23.18
CA ARG A 33 5.14 -7.06 -24.29
C ARG A 33 6.49 -7.73 -24.15
N ARG A 34 7.12 -7.97 -25.30
CA ARG A 34 8.50 -8.42 -25.46
C ARG A 34 9.14 -7.68 -26.63
N HIS A 35 10.46 -7.57 -26.62
CA HIS A 35 11.16 -7.02 -27.76
C HIS A 35 11.17 -7.99 -28.96
N ASP A 36 11.13 -7.43 -30.16
CA ASP A 36 11.34 -8.10 -31.44
C ASP A 36 12.66 -7.58 -32.03
N TYR A 37 13.78 -8.26 -31.72
CA TYR A 37 15.12 -7.79 -32.07
C TYR A 37 15.36 -7.67 -33.59
N ASP A 38 14.67 -8.46 -34.42
CA ASP A 38 14.75 -8.36 -35.88
C ASP A 38 14.09 -7.07 -36.41
N LYS A 39 13.08 -6.56 -35.70
CA LYS A 39 12.36 -5.31 -36.03
C LYS A 39 12.81 -4.11 -35.19
N ASN A 40 13.64 -4.34 -34.16
CA ASN A 40 14.02 -3.39 -33.12
C ASN A 40 12.80 -2.65 -32.53
N ALA A 41 11.76 -3.39 -32.16
CA ALA A 41 10.48 -2.84 -31.69
C ALA A 41 9.80 -3.73 -30.63
N ALA A 42 9.05 -3.10 -29.72
CA ALA A 42 8.17 -3.80 -28.78
C ALA A 42 7.03 -4.49 -29.54
N THR A 43 6.73 -5.74 -29.19
CA THR A 43 5.63 -6.54 -29.76
C THR A 43 4.89 -7.32 -28.68
N TYR A 44 3.75 -7.92 -29.03
CA TYR A 44 2.90 -8.66 -28.10
C TYR A 44 3.50 -10.04 -27.76
N THR A 45 3.10 -10.55 -26.59
CA THR A 45 3.41 -11.88 -26.09
C THR A 45 2.31 -12.28 -25.12
N ASP A 46 1.88 -13.53 -25.15
CA ASP A 46 0.76 -13.99 -24.34
C ASP A 46 1.14 -14.10 -22.85
N TRP A 47 2.39 -14.47 -22.59
CA TRP A 47 2.99 -14.49 -21.27
C TRP A 47 4.51 -14.38 -21.33
N TRP A 48 5.11 -13.81 -20.29
CA TRP A 48 6.56 -13.84 -20.10
C TRP A 48 6.93 -14.01 -18.63
N ILE A 49 8.13 -14.54 -18.38
CA ILE A 49 8.74 -14.65 -17.05
C ILE A 49 10.13 -14.02 -17.12
N GLN A 50 10.40 -13.11 -16.20
CA GLN A 50 11.69 -12.42 -16.08
C GLN A 50 12.26 -12.64 -14.68
N TYR A 51 13.53 -13.05 -14.59
CA TYR A 51 14.22 -13.36 -13.34
C TYR A 51 15.43 -12.45 -13.17
N LYS A 52 15.32 -11.49 -12.25
CA LYS A 52 16.40 -10.57 -11.84
C LYS A 52 17.36 -11.29 -10.88
N GLY A 53 18.66 -11.17 -11.13
CA GLY A 53 19.69 -11.63 -10.20
C GLY A 53 19.80 -10.80 -8.92
N PRO A 54 20.62 -11.23 -7.95
CA PRO A 54 20.98 -10.39 -6.81
C PRO A 54 21.94 -9.27 -7.23
N ASP A 55 22.01 -8.21 -6.43
CA ASP A 55 23.06 -7.17 -6.42
C ASP A 55 23.43 -6.49 -7.77
N GLY A 56 22.55 -6.55 -8.77
CA GLY A 56 22.73 -5.93 -10.08
C GLY A 56 21.42 -5.74 -10.85
N THR A 57 21.50 -5.31 -12.11
CA THR A 57 20.32 -5.22 -13.00
C THR A 57 20.20 -6.41 -13.95
N ASP A 58 21.22 -7.26 -14.03
CA ASP A 58 21.24 -8.56 -14.69
C ASP A 58 19.93 -9.33 -14.51
N SER A 59 19.30 -9.73 -15.62
CA SER A 59 18.12 -10.58 -15.58
C SER A 59 18.02 -11.48 -16.80
N TYR A 60 17.20 -12.51 -16.70
CA TYR A 60 16.95 -13.45 -17.79
C TYR A 60 15.45 -13.58 -18.06
N VAL A 61 15.11 -13.75 -19.32
CA VAL A 61 13.75 -13.74 -19.85
C VAL A 61 13.44 -15.08 -20.56
N ILE A 62 12.21 -15.56 -20.37
CA ILE A 62 11.53 -16.49 -21.27
C ILE A 62 10.16 -15.94 -21.64
N THR A 63 9.69 -16.19 -22.85
CA THR A 63 8.40 -15.73 -23.39
C THR A 63 7.63 -16.87 -24.04
N ASP A 64 6.35 -16.66 -24.31
CA ASP A 64 5.51 -17.57 -25.10
C ASP A 64 6.18 -18.07 -26.39
N VAL A 65 6.82 -17.18 -27.16
CA VAL A 65 7.55 -17.52 -28.39
C VAL A 65 8.93 -18.13 -28.09
N ASN A 66 9.68 -17.58 -27.13
CA ASN A 66 11.05 -17.98 -26.80
C ASN A 66 11.11 -18.60 -25.40
N ASN A 67 10.79 -19.90 -25.30
CA ASN A 67 10.69 -20.64 -24.03
C ASN A 67 11.70 -21.80 -23.86
N THR A 68 12.58 -22.04 -24.85
CA THR A 68 13.54 -23.15 -24.81
C THR A 68 14.79 -22.84 -23.98
N GLU A 69 15.22 -21.58 -23.93
CA GLU A 69 16.44 -21.14 -23.24
C GLU A 69 16.22 -19.77 -22.56
N TRP A 70 17.02 -19.47 -21.54
CA TRP A 70 16.95 -18.21 -20.80
C TRP A 70 17.75 -17.11 -21.50
N HIS A 71 17.08 -16.10 -22.05
CA HIS A 71 17.72 -14.99 -22.75
C HIS A 71 18.12 -13.86 -21.80
N TYR A 72 19.38 -13.42 -21.83
CA TYR A 72 19.86 -12.33 -20.99
C TYR A 72 19.36 -10.96 -21.47
N VAL A 73 18.68 -10.22 -20.59
CA VAL A 73 18.25 -8.82 -20.79
C VAL A 73 18.30 -8.13 -19.43
N PRO A 74 19.03 -7.01 -19.23
CA PRO A 74 18.99 -6.28 -17.95
C PRO A 74 17.56 -5.81 -17.63
N VAL A 75 17.14 -5.94 -16.37
CA VAL A 75 15.77 -5.66 -15.92
C VAL A 75 15.32 -4.22 -16.20
N ASP A 76 16.29 -3.30 -16.26
CA ASP A 76 16.12 -1.86 -16.48
C ASP A 76 16.49 -1.38 -17.89
N ASN A 77 16.79 -2.30 -18.81
CA ASN A 77 16.98 -1.97 -20.22
C ASN A 77 15.63 -1.60 -20.86
N VAL A 78 15.60 -0.63 -21.79
CA VAL A 78 14.35 -0.24 -22.48
C VAL A 78 13.73 -1.36 -23.33
N THR A 79 14.49 -2.40 -23.67
CA THR A 79 14.02 -3.63 -24.35
C THR A 79 13.59 -4.74 -23.38
N SER A 80 13.60 -4.47 -22.07
CA SER A 80 13.14 -5.36 -21.00
C SER A 80 11.62 -5.56 -21.10
N PRO A 81 11.09 -6.80 -21.13
CA PRO A 81 9.65 -7.07 -21.13
C PRO A 81 8.89 -6.35 -20.02
N LEU A 82 9.52 -6.21 -18.84
CA LEU A 82 9.01 -5.40 -17.73
C LEU A 82 8.73 -3.96 -18.12
N ILE A 83 9.71 -3.30 -18.75
CA ILE A 83 9.62 -1.89 -19.11
C ILE A 83 8.65 -1.73 -20.27
N GLU A 84 8.78 -2.50 -21.36
CA GLU A 84 7.87 -2.42 -22.50
C GLU A 84 6.40 -2.68 -22.11
N THR A 85 6.15 -3.51 -21.07
CA THR A 85 4.80 -3.76 -20.55
C THR A 85 4.29 -2.61 -19.67
N ILE A 86 5.09 -2.05 -18.77
CA ILE A 86 4.64 -0.97 -17.86
C ILE A 86 4.62 0.41 -18.57
N ASP A 87 5.46 0.62 -19.58
CA ASP A 87 5.50 1.82 -20.42
C ASP A 87 4.19 2.05 -21.19
N GLN A 88 3.41 1.00 -21.44
CA GLN A 88 2.03 1.10 -21.96
C GLN A 88 1.14 2.01 -21.10
N TYR A 89 1.40 2.10 -19.79
CA TYR A 89 0.74 3.05 -18.90
C TYR A 89 1.60 4.31 -18.68
N VAL A 90 2.89 4.18 -18.37
CA VAL A 90 3.68 5.34 -17.92
C VAL A 90 4.05 6.33 -19.03
N THR A 91 4.06 5.92 -20.29
CA THR A 91 4.32 6.84 -21.43
C THR A 91 3.09 7.58 -21.95
N LEU A 92 1.89 7.20 -21.52
CA LEU A 92 0.63 7.87 -21.88
C LEU A 92 0.57 9.33 -21.42
N SER A 93 -0.21 10.17 -22.10
CA SER A 93 -0.46 11.54 -21.62
C SER A 93 -1.31 11.53 -20.34
N ASP A 94 -1.32 12.64 -19.59
CA ASP A 94 -2.16 12.75 -18.39
C ASP A 94 -3.67 12.65 -18.70
N ALA A 95 -4.07 12.85 -19.97
CA ALA A 95 -5.43 12.65 -20.46
C ALA A 95 -5.71 11.17 -20.77
N ASP A 96 -4.84 10.46 -21.50
CA ASP A 96 -5.06 9.02 -21.77
C ASP A 96 -4.96 8.20 -20.47
N LYS A 97 -4.12 8.63 -19.51
CA LYS A 97 -4.06 8.11 -18.13
C LYS A 97 -5.34 8.38 -17.32
N ALA A 98 -6.24 9.25 -17.77
CA ALA A 98 -7.54 9.47 -17.14
C ALA A 98 -8.60 8.45 -17.60
N GLU A 99 -8.41 7.84 -18.76
CA GLU A 99 -9.34 6.86 -19.35
C GLU A 99 -8.78 5.41 -19.29
N ALA A 100 -7.47 5.24 -19.16
CA ALA A 100 -6.85 3.97 -18.83
C ALA A 100 -7.11 3.55 -17.37
N ALA A 101 -7.40 2.27 -17.17
CA ALA A 101 -7.54 1.65 -15.86
C ALA A 101 -6.21 1.03 -15.39
N LEU A 102 -5.91 1.17 -14.09
CA LEU A 102 -4.74 0.54 -13.48
C LEU A 102 -5.02 0.20 -12.01
N VAL A 103 -4.53 -0.95 -11.51
CA VAL A 103 -4.52 -1.30 -10.09
C VAL A 103 -3.17 -1.92 -9.74
N ALA A 104 -2.47 -1.34 -8.76
CA ALA A 104 -1.14 -1.78 -8.32
C ALA A 104 -1.13 -2.07 -6.81
N TYR A 105 -0.67 -3.26 -6.45
CA TYR A 105 -0.69 -3.77 -5.08
C TYR A 105 0.66 -4.39 -4.69
N ASN A 106 1.08 -4.21 -3.44
CA ASN A 106 2.36 -4.75 -2.94
C ASN A 106 2.33 -4.85 -1.41
N SER A 107 2.80 -5.97 -0.84
CA SER A 107 2.97 -6.15 0.61
C SER A 107 4.11 -5.31 1.22
N PHE A 108 4.94 -4.71 0.39
CA PHE A 108 5.96 -3.72 0.77
C PHE A 108 6.06 -2.66 -0.35
N PRO A 109 5.10 -1.74 -0.46
CA PRO A 109 5.01 -0.77 -1.56
C PRO A 109 6.08 0.33 -1.44
N PRO A 110 6.21 1.23 -2.44
CA PRO A 110 7.05 2.42 -2.36
C PRO A 110 6.90 3.19 -1.04
N TYR A 111 7.98 3.84 -0.59
CA TYR A 111 8.06 4.69 0.62
C TYR A 111 7.74 4.04 1.99
N PHE A 112 7.13 2.85 2.04
CA PHE A 112 6.96 2.10 3.29
C PHE A 112 8.32 1.75 3.89
N ARG A 113 8.42 1.82 5.22
CA ARG A 113 9.68 1.51 5.93
C ARG A 113 9.81 0.05 6.34
N ARG A 114 8.72 -0.62 6.71
CA ARG A 114 8.66 -2.06 7.01
C ARG A 114 7.69 -2.77 6.05
N PRO A 115 7.92 -4.04 5.69
CA PRO A 115 6.94 -4.84 4.97
C PRO A 115 5.74 -5.16 5.88
N ILE A 116 4.58 -5.36 5.28
CA ILE A 116 3.36 -5.83 5.95
C ILE A 116 3.53 -7.33 6.23
N SER A 117 3.27 -7.77 7.46
CA SER A 117 3.55 -9.16 7.86
C SER A 117 2.44 -10.15 7.46
N GLN A 118 1.20 -9.69 7.37
CA GLN A 118 0.01 -10.52 7.10
C GLN A 118 -0.07 -10.98 5.64
N SER A 119 0.31 -10.13 4.68
CA SER A 119 0.37 -10.46 3.25
C SER A 119 1.82 -10.67 2.78
N SER A 120 1.97 -11.19 1.57
CA SER A 120 3.21 -11.12 0.79
C SER A 120 2.96 -10.87 -0.71
N SER A 121 1.72 -10.54 -1.08
CA SER A 121 1.27 -10.43 -2.46
C SER A 121 1.63 -9.11 -3.11
N ARG A 122 1.98 -9.17 -4.41
CA ARG A 122 2.36 -8.01 -5.21
C ARG A 122 1.99 -8.22 -6.69
N GLY A 123 1.61 -7.14 -7.35
CA GLY A 123 1.28 -7.16 -8.76
C GLY A 123 0.74 -5.83 -9.28
N VAL A 124 0.53 -5.80 -10.59
CA VAL A 124 -0.03 -4.67 -11.33
C VAL A 124 -0.98 -5.23 -12.39
N VAL A 125 -2.15 -4.63 -12.55
CA VAL A 125 -3.07 -4.90 -13.65
C VAL A 125 -3.40 -3.59 -14.34
N GLY A 126 -3.42 -3.59 -15.68
CA GLY A 126 -3.74 -2.41 -16.50
C GLY A 126 -4.52 -2.77 -17.74
N TRP A 127 -5.52 -1.95 -18.09
CA TRP A 127 -6.40 -2.15 -19.26
C TRP A 127 -7.00 -0.85 -19.80
N GLY A 128 -7.54 -0.95 -21.02
CA GLY A 128 -8.04 0.18 -21.81
C GLY A 128 -8.78 -0.30 -23.06
N ASP A 129 -9.67 0.54 -23.55
CA ASP A 129 -10.80 0.14 -24.42
C ASP A 129 -10.36 -0.48 -25.77
N GLU A 130 -9.23 -0.04 -26.32
CA GLU A 130 -8.76 -0.42 -27.67
C GLU A 130 -8.48 -1.91 -27.89
N SER A 131 -8.23 -2.68 -26.83
CA SER A 131 -7.59 -4.00 -26.97
C SER A 131 -8.47 -5.20 -26.65
N GLY A 132 -9.50 -5.06 -25.81
CA GLY A 132 -10.18 -6.21 -25.20
C GLY A 132 -9.38 -6.90 -24.08
N TYR A 133 -8.13 -6.49 -23.85
CA TYR A 133 -7.18 -7.17 -22.98
C TYR A 133 -6.71 -6.31 -21.81
N ALA A 134 -6.15 -7.00 -20.82
CA ALA A 134 -5.35 -6.45 -19.75
C ALA A 134 -4.02 -7.19 -19.66
N PHE A 135 -2.97 -6.52 -19.20
CA PHE A 135 -1.82 -7.24 -18.64
C PHE A 135 -2.07 -7.51 -17.15
N TRP A 136 -1.77 -8.72 -16.67
CA TRP A 136 -1.64 -9.03 -15.25
C TRP A 136 -0.20 -9.42 -14.93
N LEU A 137 0.49 -8.55 -14.20
CA LEU A 137 1.86 -8.72 -13.77
C LEU A 137 1.93 -9.08 -12.28
N VAL A 138 2.62 -10.17 -11.95
CA VAL A 138 2.86 -10.65 -10.58
C VAL A 138 4.37 -10.66 -10.33
N HIS A 139 4.83 -10.20 -9.16
CA HIS A 139 6.27 -10.07 -8.88
C HIS A 139 6.65 -10.23 -7.41
N THR A 140 7.93 -10.52 -7.14
CA THR A 140 8.46 -10.56 -5.76
C THR A 140 9.29 -9.33 -5.36
N ILE A 141 9.54 -8.40 -6.31
CA ILE A 141 10.29 -7.16 -6.08
C ILE A 141 9.59 -6.29 -5.02
N SER A 142 10.35 -5.86 -4.01
CA SER A 142 9.85 -4.95 -2.97
C SER A 142 9.99 -3.48 -3.37
N LYS A 143 9.05 -2.64 -2.93
CA LYS A 143 8.92 -1.21 -3.22
C LYS A 143 8.69 -0.88 -4.70
N PHE A 144 8.11 -1.81 -5.44
CA PHE A 144 7.97 -1.76 -6.90
C PHE A 144 6.52 -1.99 -7.36
N PRO A 145 6.10 -1.46 -8.52
CA PRO A 145 6.69 -0.29 -9.22
C PRO A 145 6.39 1.00 -8.45
N ASN A 146 7.03 2.10 -8.84
CA ASN A 146 6.86 3.38 -8.17
C ASN A 146 6.00 4.38 -8.95
N PHE A 147 4.69 4.16 -9.00
CA PHE A 147 3.75 5.02 -9.74
C PHE A 147 3.55 6.45 -9.19
N HIS A 148 4.20 6.82 -8.08
CA HIS A 148 4.35 8.23 -7.71
C HIS A 148 5.31 8.96 -8.66
N GLU A 149 6.29 8.23 -9.21
CA GLU A 149 7.27 8.68 -10.21
C GLU A 149 6.83 8.27 -11.63
N ALA A 150 5.53 8.06 -11.89
CA ALA A 150 5.01 7.54 -13.18
C ALA A 150 5.27 8.41 -14.42
N ASN A 151 5.89 9.58 -14.27
CA ASN A 151 6.32 10.48 -15.35
C ASN A 151 7.87 10.63 -15.35
N SER A 152 8.60 9.66 -14.79
CA SER A 152 10.05 9.66 -14.53
C SER A 152 10.63 8.24 -14.61
N PRO A 153 11.89 8.04 -15.06
CA PRO A 153 12.58 6.75 -14.98
C PRO A 153 12.65 6.16 -13.56
N ALA A 154 12.47 6.99 -12.53
CA ALA A 154 12.43 6.57 -11.13
C ALA A 154 11.24 5.64 -10.78
N VAL A 155 10.27 5.44 -11.68
CA VAL A 155 9.26 4.37 -11.56
C VAL A 155 9.89 2.97 -11.42
N TYR A 156 11.05 2.74 -12.08
CA TYR A 156 11.77 1.46 -12.08
C TYR A 156 12.90 1.36 -11.04
N ALA A 157 13.26 2.46 -10.35
CA ALA A 157 14.46 2.55 -9.53
C ALA A 157 14.55 1.53 -8.37
N PHE A 158 13.42 1.05 -7.84
CA PHE A 158 13.42 0.03 -6.80
C PHE A 158 13.57 -1.42 -7.33
N ALA A 159 13.42 -1.66 -8.64
CA ALA A 159 13.85 -2.94 -9.25
C ALA A 159 15.37 -2.99 -9.40
N GLN A 160 15.99 -1.88 -9.84
CA GLN A 160 17.44 -1.70 -9.90
C GLN A 160 18.05 -1.87 -8.50
N ALA A 161 17.70 -0.99 -7.56
CA ALA A 161 18.26 -0.91 -6.21
C ALA A 161 17.75 -1.99 -5.22
N ASN A 162 17.26 -3.13 -5.71
CA ASN A 162 16.97 -4.29 -4.89
C ASN A 162 18.16 -5.26 -4.93
N GLU A 163 18.87 -5.37 -3.81
CA GLU A 163 19.96 -6.32 -3.57
C GLU A 163 19.55 -7.78 -3.79
N LYS A 164 18.26 -8.10 -3.63
CA LYS A 164 17.77 -9.48 -3.77
C LYS A 164 17.32 -9.84 -5.18
N ALA A 165 17.62 -11.07 -5.56
CA ALA A 165 17.02 -11.73 -6.71
C ALA A 165 15.48 -11.76 -6.59
N ALA A 166 14.80 -11.73 -7.75
CA ALA A 166 13.35 -11.63 -7.81
C ALA A 166 12.82 -12.16 -9.14
N MET A 167 11.62 -12.75 -9.09
CA MET A 167 10.88 -13.17 -10.27
C MET A 167 9.72 -12.21 -10.56
N ILE A 168 9.45 -12.05 -11.84
CA ILE A 168 8.31 -11.33 -12.40
C ILE A 168 7.66 -12.26 -13.43
N MET A 169 6.34 -12.28 -13.47
CA MET A 169 5.54 -12.98 -14.48
C MET A 169 4.49 -12.01 -15.02
N CYS A 170 4.27 -12.00 -16.33
CA CYS A 170 3.17 -11.29 -16.96
C CYS A 170 2.27 -12.28 -17.70
N LEU A 171 0.96 -12.09 -17.60
CA LEU A 171 -0.09 -12.86 -18.25
C LEU A 171 -1.03 -11.89 -18.99
N SER A 172 -1.18 -12.04 -20.31
CA SER A 172 -2.19 -11.33 -21.09
C SER A 172 -3.55 -11.99 -20.84
N ILE A 173 -4.58 -11.22 -20.44
CA ILE A 173 -5.92 -11.72 -20.09
C ILE A 173 -7.01 -10.85 -20.72
N GLU A 174 -8.24 -11.34 -20.83
CA GLU A 174 -9.42 -10.51 -21.14
C GLU A 174 -9.67 -9.51 -20.00
N TYR A 175 -9.89 -8.22 -20.29
CA TYR A 175 -9.99 -7.21 -19.21
C TYR A 175 -11.24 -7.37 -18.33
N GLN A 176 -12.29 -8.01 -18.86
CA GLN A 176 -13.53 -8.30 -18.14
C GLN A 176 -13.35 -9.37 -17.05
N ASN A 177 -12.23 -10.10 -17.07
CA ASN A 177 -11.94 -11.19 -16.14
C ASN A 177 -11.44 -10.66 -14.78
N SER A 178 -12.37 -10.33 -13.89
CA SER A 178 -12.11 -9.82 -12.54
C SER A 178 -11.45 -10.82 -11.56
N MET A 179 -11.12 -12.04 -11.99
CA MET A 179 -10.61 -13.11 -11.13
C MET A 179 -9.33 -12.74 -10.39
N TRP A 180 -8.44 -11.96 -11.02
CA TRP A 180 -7.21 -11.46 -10.40
C TRP A 180 -7.50 -10.62 -9.14
N ALA A 181 -8.59 -9.84 -9.14
CA ALA A 181 -8.97 -9.00 -8.00
C ALA A 181 -9.52 -9.84 -6.84
N LYS A 182 -10.18 -10.97 -7.15
CA LYS A 182 -10.60 -11.98 -6.18
C LYS A 182 -9.41 -12.70 -5.55
N VAL A 183 -8.42 -13.07 -6.36
CA VAL A 183 -7.14 -13.65 -5.90
C VAL A 183 -6.46 -12.66 -4.94
N ALA A 184 -6.28 -11.41 -5.37
CA ALA A 184 -5.72 -10.34 -4.54
C ALA A 184 -6.53 -10.12 -3.26
N TYR A 185 -7.87 -10.08 -3.31
CA TYR A 185 -8.70 -9.92 -2.11
C TYR A 185 -8.37 -10.96 -1.03
N TYR A 186 -8.23 -12.23 -1.43
CA TYR A 186 -7.87 -13.32 -0.52
C TYR A 186 -6.42 -13.25 -0.02
N GLU A 187 -5.47 -12.65 -0.76
CA GLU A 187 -4.09 -12.48 -0.30
C GLU A 187 -3.88 -11.26 0.64
N ASP A 188 -4.91 -10.44 0.86
CA ASP A 188 -4.92 -9.23 1.71
C ASP A 188 -3.75 -8.22 1.46
N PRO A 189 -3.32 -7.95 0.20
CA PRO A 189 -2.26 -6.99 -0.10
C PRO A 189 -2.77 -5.56 0.06
N VAL A 190 -1.83 -4.61 0.08
CA VAL A 190 -2.15 -3.18 -0.01
C VAL A 190 -2.13 -2.74 -1.46
N VAL A 191 -3.28 -2.27 -1.94
CA VAL A 191 -3.36 -1.46 -3.15
C VAL A 191 -2.77 -0.09 -2.82
N PHE A 192 -1.65 0.27 -3.45
CA PHE A 192 -0.92 1.51 -3.15
C PHE A 192 -1.06 2.56 -4.26
N TYR A 193 -1.60 2.18 -5.41
CA TYR A 193 -1.95 3.06 -6.51
C TYR A 193 -3.04 2.41 -7.35
N TYR A 194 -4.05 3.18 -7.76
CA TYR A 194 -5.01 2.76 -8.77
C TYR A 194 -5.54 3.96 -9.57
N ARG A 195 -6.17 3.67 -10.71
CA ARG A 195 -6.85 4.62 -11.58
C ARG A 195 -8.14 3.97 -12.08
N SER A 196 -9.26 4.65 -11.85
CA SER A 196 -10.50 4.41 -12.57
C SER A 196 -10.51 5.28 -13.83
N PRO A 197 -11.02 4.79 -14.98
CA PRO A 197 -11.42 5.64 -16.10
C PRO A 197 -12.43 6.70 -15.65
N GLN A 198 -12.46 7.87 -16.29
CA GLN A 198 -13.46 8.92 -16.01
C GLN A 198 -14.70 8.79 -16.89
N THR A 199 -14.54 8.42 -18.16
CA THR A 199 -15.62 8.23 -19.12
C THR A 199 -16.35 6.90 -18.88
N ALA A 200 -17.68 6.93 -18.91
CA ALA A 200 -18.51 5.73 -18.83
C ALA A 200 -18.41 4.93 -20.15
N GLY A 201 -18.10 3.64 -20.03
CA GLY A 201 -17.84 2.75 -21.14
C GLY A 201 -17.18 1.44 -20.68
N PRO A 202 -16.84 0.52 -21.60
CA PRO A 202 -16.46 -0.86 -21.28
C PRO A 202 -15.27 -0.99 -20.31
N THR A 203 -14.23 -0.16 -20.46
CA THR A 203 -13.09 -0.10 -19.52
C THR A 203 -13.54 0.30 -18.10
N GLN A 204 -14.49 1.23 -17.95
CA GLN A 204 -15.02 1.67 -16.66
C GLN A 204 -16.00 0.63 -16.07
N ASP A 205 -16.83 0.01 -16.89
CA ASP A 205 -17.74 -1.06 -16.46
C ASP A 205 -16.97 -2.26 -15.91
N ALA A 206 -15.84 -2.62 -16.53
CA ALA A 206 -14.92 -3.61 -15.99
C ALA A 206 -14.25 -3.15 -14.69
N PHE A 207 -13.88 -1.88 -14.55
CA PHE A 207 -13.38 -1.34 -13.28
C PHE A 207 -14.43 -1.39 -12.16
N ASN A 208 -15.70 -1.22 -12.51
CA ASN A 208 -16.84 -1.32 -11.61
C ASN A 208 -17.25 -2.78 -11.28
N ALA A 209 -16.52 -3.80 -11.76
CA ALA A 209 -16.81 -5.20 -11.47
C ALA A 209 -16.78 -5.49 -9.95
N PRO A 210 -17.70 -6.34 -9.41
CA PRO A 210 -17.85 -6.54 -7.96
C PRO A 210 -16.56 -6.97 -7.24
N GLU A 211 -15.73 -7.83 -7.83
CA GLU A 211 -14.44 -8.24 -7.24
C GLU A 211 -13.44 -7.08 -7.12
N ILE A 212 -13.42 -6.15 -8.07
CA ILE A 212 -12.51 -4.98 -8.04
C ILE A 212 -13.01 -3.96 -7.02
N GLN A 213 -14.31 -3.69 -7.01
CA GLN A 213 -14.93 -2.83 -5.99
C GLN A 213 -14.85 -3.46 -4.58
N THR A 214 -14.80 -4.79 -4.46
CA THR A 214 -14.54 -5.49 -3.20
C THR A 214 -13.05 -5.48 -2.82
N LEU A 215 -12.13 -5.48 -3.79
CA LEU A 215 -10.69 -5.31 -3.55
C LEU A 215 -10.38 -3.91 -3.01
N LEU A 216 -10.99 -2.88 -3.62
CA LEU A 216 -10.79 -1.45 -3.35
C LEU A 216 -11.71 -0.88 -2.25
N GLY A 217 -12.80 -1.56 -1.89
CA GLY A 217 -13.76 -1.03 -0.93
C GLY A 217 -13.33 -1.20 0.53
N ASP A 218 -13.77 -0.27 1.38
CA ASP A 218 -13.69 -0.40 2.85
C ASP A 218 -14.71 -1.42 3.42
N SER A 219 -15.45 -2.12 2.56
CA SER A 219 -16.38 -3.19 2.94
C SER A 219 -15.65 -4.51 3.16
N PHE A 220 -16.00 -5.21 4.24
CA PHE A 220 -15.43 -6.52 4.59
C PHE A 220 -16.49 -7.61 4.43
N PRO A 221 -16.84 -8.03 3.19
CA PRO A 221 -17.76 -9.15 2.99
C PRO A 221 -17.22 -10.43 3.65
N SER A 222 -18.12 -11.19 4.25
CA SER A 222 -17.79 -12.45 4.92
C SER A 222 -17.19 -13.44 3.94
N LEU A 223 -15.92 -13.77 4.15
CA LEU A 223 -15.20 -14.77 3.36
C LEU A 223 -15.90 -16.14 3.49
N PRO A 224 -16.42 -16.74 2.39
CA PRO A 224 -17.09 -18.05 2.45
C PRO A 224 -16.11 -19.20 2.77
N SER A 225 -14.81 -18.98 2.55
CA SER A 225 -13.72 -19.87 2.90
C SER A 225 -12.46 -19.06 3.22
N SER A 226 -11.53 -19.60 3.99
CA SER A 226 -10.23 -18.96 4.27
C SER A 226 -9.20 -19.10 3.12
N TYR A 227 -9.63 -19.64 1.98
CA TYR A 227 -8.83 -19.82 0.77
C TYR A 227 -9.72 -19.77 -0.49
N TYR A 228 -9.11 -19.45 -1.62
CA TYR A 228 -9.71 -19.42 -2.95
C TYR A 228 -8.82 -20.17 -3.94
N SER A 229 -9.42 -20.88 -4.90
CA SER A 229 -8.69 -21.43 -6.04
C SER A 229 -9.59 -21.55 -7.25
N SER A 230 -9.06 -21.30 -8.43
CA SER A 230 -9.80 -21.30 -9.69
C SER A 230 -8.86 -21.55 -10.88
N SER A 231 -9.41 -21.76 -12.06
CA SER A 231 -8.67 -21.83 -13.32
C SER A 231 -9.27 -20.87 -14.33
N MET A 232 -8.41 -20.36 -15.22
CA MET A 232 -8.80 -19.54 -16.37
C MET A 232 -7.79 -19.78 -17.51
N LYS A 233 -7.84 -18.98 -18.57
CA LYS A 233 -6.80 -18.93 -19.59
C LYS A 233 -6.22 -17.51 -19.72
N THR A 234 -5.06 -17.42 -20.35
CA THR A 234 -4.63 -16.18 -21.00
C THR A 234 -5.50 -15.86 -22.22
N ALA A 235 -5.33 -14.67 -22.79
CA ALA A 235 -6.08 -14.21 -23.96
C ALA A 235 -5.69 -14.94 -25.27
N GLY A 236 -4.46 -15.46 -25.37
CA GLY A 236 -3.91 -16.03 -26.60
C GLY A 236 -3.40 -14.97 -27.57
N VAL A 237 -2.57 -14.04 -27.09
CA VAL A 237 -2.17 -12.84 -27.86
C VAL A 237 -0.64 -12.67 -27.87
N PRO A 238 0.09 -13.12 -28.93
CA PRO A 238 -0.38 -13.62 -30.24
C PRO A 238 -0.34 -15.15 -30.40
N SER A 239 -0.09 -15.92 -29.33
CA SER A 239 0.08 -17.38 -29.35
C SER A 239 -1.14 -18.13 -28.79
N ASP A 240 -1.12 -19.47 -28.75
CA ASP A 240 -2.27 -20.26 -28.25
C ASP A 240 -2.55 -20.03 -26.74
N PRO A 241 -3.82 -19.82 -26.31
CA PRO A 241 -4.19 -19.58 -24.91
C PRO A 241 -3.67 -20.62 -23.90
N ALA A 242 -2.75 -20.18 -23.04
CA ALA A 242 -2.20 -20.96 -21.93
C ALA A 242 -3.22 -21.14 -20.79
N ASN A 243 -3.19 -22.30 -20.12
CA ASN A 243 -4.06 -22.57 -18.96
C ASN A 243 -3.44 -22.01 -17.68
N ILE A 244 -4.16 -21.12 -16.99
CA ILE A 244 -3.77 -20.53 -15.71
C ILE A 244 -4.51 -21.26 -14.58
N PHE A 245 -3.79 -21.61 -13.51
CA PHE A 245 -4.36 -22.02 -12.23
C PHE A 245 -3.97 -21.01 -11.15
N VAL A 246 -4.94 -20.52 -10.38
CA VAL A 246 -4.74 -19.57 -9.28
C VAL A 246 -5.13 -20.20 -7.94
N ALA A 247 -4.36 -19.92 -6.90
CA ALA A 247 -4.63 -20.34 -5.53
C ALA A 247 -4.15 -19.26 -4.55
N ALA A 248 -5.05 -18.83 -3.65
CA ALA A 248 -4.81 -17.79 -2.65
C ALA A 248 -5.33 -18.23 -1.28
N LYS A 249 -4.71 -17.71 -0.21
CA LYS A 249 -5.15 -17.93 1.17
C LYS A 249 -5.20 -16.64 1.96
N TYR A 250 -6.22 -16.51 2.81
CA TYR A 250 -6.33 -15.42 3.76
C TYR A 250 -5.43 -15.68 4.98
N GLY A 251 -5.09 -14.61 5.72
CA GLY A 251 -4.20 -14.70 6.90
C GLY A 251 -4.68 -15.64 8.01
N SER A 252 -5.97 -15.98 8.03
CA SER A 252 -6.57 -16.95 8.97
C SER A 252 -6.39 -18.42 8.56
N PHE A 253 -5.81 -18.74 7.40
CA PHE A 253 -5.60 -20.12 6.94
C PHE A 253 -4.34 -20.74 7.59
N PRO A 254 -4.49 -21.68 8.56
CA PRO A 254 -3.43 -22.02 9.51
C PRO A 254 -2.53 -23.17 9.02
N ARG A 255 -2.44 -23.39 7.69
CA ARG A 255 -1.75 -24.55 7.10
C ARG A 255 -0.84 -24.16 5.93
N ASP A 256 0.05 -25.08 5.59
CA ASP A 256 0.79 -25.07 4.32
C ASP A 256 -0.19 -25.08 3.13
N MET A 257 -0.12 -24.05 2.28
CA MET A 257 -0.97 -23.91 1.10
C MET A 257 -0.65 -24.97 0.04
N TYR A 258 0.62 -25.37 -0.10
CA TYR A 258 1.03 -26.37 -1.08
C TYR A 258 0.41 -27.72 -0.74
N MET A 259 0.54 -28.17 0.52
CA MET A 259 -0.03 -29.44 1.03
C MET A 259 -1.56 -29.44 1.16
N SER A 260 -2.14 -28.30 1.55
CA SER A 260 -3.57 -28.24 1.94
C SER A 260 -4.49 -27.82 0.80
N LEU A 261 -3.96 -27.17 -0.24
CA LEU A 261 -4.71 -26.67 -1.39
C LEU A 261 -4.09 -27.15 -2.72
N ILE A 262 -2.89 -26.70 -3.05
CA ILE A 262 -2.34 -26.82 -4.42
C ILE A 262 -2.23 -28.29 -4.87
N ILE A 263 -1.61 -29.17 -4.07
CA ILE A 263 -1.49 -30.60 -4.47
C ILE A 263 -2.84 -31.32 -4.50
N ARG A 264 -3.86 -30.83 -3.79
CA ARG A 264 -5.20 -31.45 -3.74
C ARG A 264 -6.01 -31.06 -4.98
N THR A 265 -5.89 -29.81 -5.42
CA THR A 265 -6.56 -29.30 -6.62
C THR A 265 -5.88 -29.78 -7.91
N LEU A 266 -4.55 -29.69 -8.00
CA LEU A 266 -3.79 -30.14 -9.18
C LEU A 266 -3.61 -31.67 -9.25
N LYS A 267 -3.70 -32.37 -8.11
CA LYS A 267 -3.41 -33.82 -7.97
C LYS A 267 -2.01 -34.22 -8.47
N GLN A 268 -1.06 -33.29 -8.48
CA GLN A 268 0.34 -33.50 -8.87
C GLN A 268 1.28 -33.39 -7.66
N SER A 269 2.36 -34.18 -7.70
CA SER A 269 3.51 -34.01 -6.81
C SER A 269 4.29 -32.75 -7.19
N LEU A 270 4.78 -31.99 -6.21
CA LEU A 270 5.47 -30.71 -6.42
C LEU A 270 6.89 -30.69 -5.87
N ARG A 271 7.75 -29.90 -6.52
CA ARG A 271 8.98 -29.34 -5.97
C ARG A 271 8.76 -27.87 -5.67
N VAL A 272 9.18 -27.39 -4.50
CA VAL A 272 8.90 -26.02 -4.04
C VAL A 272 10.18 -25.32 -3.58
N TRP A 273 10.47 -24.16 -4.16
CA TRP A 273 11.58 -23.29 -3.78
C TRP A 273 11.14 -22.36 -2.66
N THR A 274 11.68 -22.60 -1.46
CA THR A 274 11.45 -21.79 -0.24
C THR A 274 12.77 -21.56 0.52
N GLY A 275 13.79 -22.39 0.30
CA GLY A 275 15.09 -22.27 0.97
C GLY A 275 15.20 -23.10 2.25
N ARG A 276 16.10 -22.69 3.14
CA ARG A 276 16.33 -23.33 4.46
C ARG A 276 16.16 -22.32 5.58
N GLY A 277 15.59 -22.76 6.69
CA GLY A 277 15.37 -21.96 7.90
C GLY A 277 14.59 -22.75 8.95
N PRO A 278 14.58 -22.30 10.22
CA PRO A 278 13.93 -22.99 11.34
C PRO A 278 12.38 -22.96 11.27
N HIS A 279 11.83 -22.21 10.33
CA HIS A 279 10.39 -21.99 10.16
C HIS A 279 9.94 -22.34 8.74
N ILE A 280 10.32 -23.53 8.24
CA ILE A 280 9.86 -24.06 6.95
C ILE A 280 9.22 -25.44 7.16
N PHE A 281 8.07 -25.70 6.53
CA PHE A 281 7.42 -27.02 6.56
C PHE A 281 8.32 -28.08 5.90
N GLU A 282 8.45 -29.25 6.50
CA GLU A 282 9.25 -30.36 5.96
C GLU A 282 8.69 -30.91 4.64
N SER A 283 9.52 -31.66 3.89
CA SER A 283 9.11 -32.35 2.67
C SER A 283 8.13 -33.49 3.00
N LEU A 284 6.99 -33.54 2.31
CA LEU A 284 6.02 -34.61 2.44
C LEU A 284 6.35 -35.71 1.41
N CYS A 285 7.07 -36.75 1.85
CA CYS A 285 7.54 -37.83 0.97
C CYS A 285 6.76 -39.16 1.12
N ASN A 286 5.95 -39.31 2.18
CA ASN A 286 5.37 -40.59 2.59
C ASN A 286 3.97 -40.85 2.00
N THR A 287 3.67 -40.27 0.84
CA THR A 287 2.34 -40.27 0.20
C THR A 287 2.46 -40.33 -1.32
N ASN A 288 1.47 -40.93 -2.00
CA ASN A 288 1.46 -41.06 -3.47
C ASN A 288 1.58 -39.73 -4.22
N ILE A 289 1.20 -38.62 -3.57
CA ILE A 289 1.47 -37.26 -4.01
C ILE A 289 2.47 -36.64 -3.01
N THR A 290 3.63 -36.19 -3.50
CA THR A 290 4.75 -35.71 -2.67
C THR A 290 4.96 -34.21 -2.77
N ILE A 291 5.49 -33.58 -1.73
CA ILE A 291 6.03 -32.21 -1.78
C ILE A 291 7.50 -32.24 -1.36
N GLU A 292 8.38 -31.90 -2.29
CA GLU A 292 9.82 -31.83 -2.08
C GLU A 292 10.26 -30.36 -1.95
N ASN A 293 10.83 -29.97 -0.80
CA ASN A 293 11.55 -28.69 -0.71
C ASN A 293 12.81 -28.76 -1.58
N VAL A 294 13.00 -27.75 -2.43
CA VAL A 294 14.25 -27.58 -3.19
C VAL A 294 15.27 -26.88 -2.28
N TYR A 295 16.46 -27.47 -2.18
CA TYR A 295 17.56 -26.97 -1.36
C TYR A 295 18.85 -26.90 -2.18
N GLY A 296 19.69 -25.90 -1.89
CA GLY A 296 20.96 -25.67 -2.56
C GLY A 296 20.98 -24.31 -3.26
N GLU A 297 21.81 -24.22 -4.28
CA GLU A 297 21.89 -23.08 -5.20
C GLU A 297 21.14 -23.41 -6.49
N MET A 298 20.65 -22.38 -7.17
CA MET A 298 20.05 -22.46 -8.49
C MET A 298 20.90 -21.64 -9.47
N MET A 299 21.03 -22.15 -10.69
CA MET A 299 21.62 -21.42 -11.82
C MET A 299 20.53 -21.00 -12.79
N ILE A 300 20.56 -19.75 -13.25
CA ILE A 300 19.75 -19.24 -14.36
C ILE A 300 20.70 -18.48 -15.30
N GLY A 301 20.75 -18.90 -16.56
CA GLY A 301 21.78 -18.45 -17.50
C GLY A 301 23.17 -18.74 -16.94
N GLN A 302 23.95 -17.69 -16.69
CA GLN A 302 25.28 -17.78 -16.07
C GLN A 302 25.28 -17.39 -14.57
N SER A 303 24.15 -16.94 -14.02
CA SER A 303 24.05 -16.43 -12.65
C SER A 303 23.65 -17.53 -11.68
N THR A 304 24.44 -17.71 -10.60
CA THR A 304 24.18 -18.69 -9.53
C THR A 304 23.77 -17.97 -8.24
N PHE A 305 22.72 -18.44 -7.57
CA PHE A 305 22.25 -17.83 -6.32
C PHE A 305 21.48 -18.81 -5.43
N SER A 306 21.31 -18.46 -4.15
CA SER A 306 20.59 -19.26 -3.16
C SER A 306 19.29 -18.59 -2.70
N ALA A 307 18.36 -19.40 -2.18
CA ALA A 307 17.05 -18.95 -1.68
C ALA A 307 17.10 -17.92 -0.51
N ALA A 308 18.28 -17.62 0.04
CA ALA A 308 18.47 -16.61 1.08
C ALA A 308 18.60 -15.19 0.51
N VAL A 309 19.23 -15.05 -0.65
CA VAL A 309 19.39 -13.78 -1.41
C VAL A 309 18.26 -13.58 -2.43
N ASP A 310 17.26 -14.45 -2.43
CA ASP A 310 16.17 -14.48 -3.40
C ASP A 310 14.79 -14.27 -2.73
N THR A 311 14.00 -13.37 -3.33
CA THR A 311 12.62 -13.08 -2.94
C THR A 311 11.60 -13.97 -3.66
N ALA A 312 11.98 -14.62 -4.76
CA ALA A 312 11.10 -15.50 -5.49
C ALA A 312 10.70 -16.71 -4.63
N ARG A 313 9.45 -17.14 -4.82
CA ARG A 313 8.93 -18.43 -4.34
C ARG A 313 8.21 -19.04 -5.51
N TRP A 314 8.57 -20.27 -5.85
CA TRP A 314 8.02 -20.94 -7.03
C TRP A 314 7.91 -22.44 -6.78
N SER A 315 7.05 -23.10 -7.55
CA SER A 315 6.94 -24.55 -7.56
C SER A 315 6.78 -25.12 -8.96
N ILE A 316 7.27 -26.33 -9.15
CA ILE A 316 7.16 -27.08 -10.40
C ILE A 316 6.59 -28.48 -10.15
N SER A 317 5.76 -28.98 -11.07
CA SER A 317 5.33 -30.37 -11.08
C SER A 317 6.51 -31.32 -11.19
N LYS A 318 6.61 -32.28 -10.27
CA LYS A 318 7.44 -33.48 -10.45
C LYS A 318 6.87 -34.30 -11.62
N VAL A 319 7.72 -35.08 -12.30
CA VAL A 319 7.37 -35.81 -13.53
C VAL A 319 6.06 -36.59 -13.37
N GLY A 320 5.06 -36.22 -14.17
CA GLY A 320 3.66 -36.62 -14.01
C GLY A 320 2.80 -36.12 -15.18
N VAL A 321 1.49 -36.36 -15.12
CA VAL A 321 0.57 -36.21 -16.27
C VAL A 321 0.36 -34.75 -16.70
N GLY A 322 0.51 -33.79 -15.78
CA GLY A 322 0.42 -32.36 -16.08
C GLY A 322 1.72 -31.62 -15.77
N LYS A 323 2.22 -30.83 -16.73
CA LYS A 323 3.36 -29.93 -16.56
C LYS A 323 2.85 -28.60 -15.99
N TYR A 324 3.24 -28.27 -14.75
CA TYR A 324 2.88 -27.02 -14.08
C TYR A 324 4.11 -26.29 -13.58
N PHE A 325 4.16 -24.99 -13.85
CA PHE A 325 5.02 -24.03 -13.16
C PHE A 325 4.12 -23.03 -12.43
N CYS A 326 4.50 -22.63 -11.22
CA CYS A 326 3.77 -21.65 -10.42
C CYS A 326 4.76 -20.66 -9.81
N LEU A 327 4.64 -19.38 -10.14
CA LEU A 327 5.12 -18.30 -9.27
C LEU A 327 4.20 -18.24 -8.04
N SER A 328 4.73 -17.82 -6.89
CA SER A 328 4.01 -17.73 -5.63
C SER A 328 4.47 -16.52 -4.83
N ASN A 329 3.52 -15.85 -4.17
CA ASN A 329 3.82 -14.72 -3.29
C ASN A 329 4.34 -15.15 -1.90
N SER A 330 4.12 -16.41 -1.51
CA SER A 330 4.58 -17.00 -0.24
C SER A 330 5.17 -18.37 -0.48
N GLY A 331 6.23 -18.76 0.25
CA GLY A 331 6.74 -20.13 0.23
C GLY A 331 6.07 -21.01 1.29
N ARG A 332 6.79 -22.06 1.68
CA ARG A 332 6.41 -23.00 2.74
C ARG A 332 6.89 -22.55 4.13
N GLU A 333 6.87 -21.24 4.42
CA GLU A 333 7.24 -20.72 5.74
C GLU A 333 6.11 -20.80 6.79
N TYR A 334 6.43 -21.17 8.03
CA TYR A 334 5.55 -20.98 9.19
C TYR A 334 5.57 -19.51 9.61
N LYS A 335 4.61 -18.70 9.13
CA LYS A 335 4.32 -17.41 9.77
C LYS A 335 3.42 -17.65 10.99
N LEU A 336 3.88 -17.27 12.19
CA LEU A 336 2.98 -17.03 13.31
C LEU A 336 2.08 -15.84 12.95
N ALA A 337 0.76 -16.07 12.94
CA ALA A 337 -0.21 -15.03 12.65
C ALA A 337 -0.46 -14.19 13.91
N ASP A 338 0.34 -13.14 14.10
CA ASP A 338 0.06 -12.08 15.07
C ASP A 338 -1.31 -11.45 14.76
N GLY A 339 -2.32 -11.88 15.51
CA GLY A 339 -3.71 -11.44 15.32
C GLY A 339 -3.90 -9.95 15.61
N LEU A 340 -4.69 -9.29 14.77
CA LEU A 340 -5.16 -7.92 14.97
C LEU A 340 -6.57 -7.81 14.41
N ASP A 341 -7.56 -7.61 15.28
CA ASP A 341 -8.88 -7.12 14.92
C ASP A 341 -8.97 -5.62 15.27
N SER A 342 -9.56 -4.82 14.38
CA SER A 342 -9.81 -3.38 14.60
C SER A 342 -10.82 -2.87 13.57
N PHE A 343 -11.84 -2.14 14.02
CA PHE A 343 -12.77 -1.37 13.18
C PHE A 343 -13.07 -0.02 13.83
N VAL A 344 -13.43 0.98 13.03
CA VAL A 344 -13.18 2.41 13.35
C VAL A 344 -14.28 3.33 12.75
N ILE A 345 -14.47 4.49 13.40
CA ILE A 345 -14.95 5.83 12.94
C ILE A 345 -16.33 6.24 13.50
N SER A 346 -16.55 7.39 14.18
CA SER A 346 -15.94 8.75 14.30
C SER A 346 -16.85 9.85 13.69
N ASP A 347 -16.33 11.06 13.44
CA ASP A 347 -16.88 12.28 14.07
C ASP A 347 -17.76 13.21 13.21
N THR A 348 -18.63 14.09 13.71
CA THR A 348 -19.03 14.57 15.06
C THR A 348 -18.17 15.66 15.76
N VAL A 349 -18.71 16.89 15.74
CA VAL A 349 -18.42 18.04 16.63
C VAL A 349 -19.71 18.89 16.67
N ALA A 350 -19.97 19.86 17.56
CA ALA A 350 -19.06 20.74 18.30
C ALA A 350 -19.43 21.22 19.73
N GLN A 351 -20.62 21.34 20.34
CA GLN A 351 -22.06 21.01 20.15
C GLN A 351 -22.59 20.55 18.78
N TRP A 352 -23.34 19.45 18.82
CA TRP A 352 -23.42 18.44 17.77
C TRP A 352 -24.39 18.74 16.63
N ALA A 353 -24.14 19.85 15.92
CA ALA A 353 -24.62 20.02 14.56
C ALA A 353 -24.04 18.86 13.71
N ALA A 354 -24.90 17.94 13.27
CA ALA A 354 -24.52 16.67 12.64
C ALA A 354 -24.00 16.83 11.20
N VAL A 355 -22.87 17.53 11.07
CA VAL A 355 -22.06 17.60 9.86
C VAL A 355 -21.21 16.33 9.81
N ALA A 356 -21.56 15.40 8.91
CA ALA A 356 -20.76 14.19 8.69
C ALA A 356 -19.34 14.55 8.22
N VAL A 357 -18.33 13.72 8.55
CA VAL A 357 -16.91 13.97 8.21
C VAL A 357 -16.72 14.39 6.75
N ASN A 358 -17.49 13.78 5.84
CA ASN A 358 -17.45 13.93 4.38
C ASN A 358 -18.41 14.99 3.81
N ALA A 359 -19.23 15.67 4.62
CA ALA A 359 -20.14 16.70 4.14
C ALA A 359 -19.36 17.94 3.65
N ALA A 360 -19.87 18.63 2.62
CA ALA A 360 -19.22 19.81 2.04
C ALA A 360 -18.94 20.96 3.03
N THR A 361 -19.64 20.97 4.18
CA THR A 361 -19.51 21.93 5.28
C THR A 361 -18.61 21.46 6.42
N SER A 362 -18.03 20.25 6.35
CA SER A 362 -17.10 19.71 7.35
C SER A 362 -15.79 20.50 7.36
N PRO A 363 -15.21 20.85 8.53
CA PRO A 363 -13.88 21.49 8.59
C PRO A 363 -12.79 20.65 7.91
N THR A 364 -12.87 19.33 7.96
CA THR A 364 -11.98 18.40 7.25
C THR A 364 -12.13 18.58 5.74
N VAL A 365 -13.36 18.61 5.24
CA VAL A 365 -13.64 18.77 3.80
C VAL A 365 -13.29 20.18 3.32
N TYR A 366 -13.56 21.24 4.08
CA TYR A 366 -13.07 22.58 3.74
C TYR A 366 -11.54 22.66 3.66
N THR A 367 -10.83 21.97 4.56
CA THR A 367 -9.36 21.92 4.56
C THR A 367 -8.82 21.18 3.33
N PHE A 368 -9.39 20.03 2.99
CA PHE A 368 -8.95 19.26 1.81
C PHE A 368 -9.48 19.80 0.48
N ASN A 369 -10.64 20.47 0.44
CA ASN A 369 -11.24 21.02 -0.78
C ASN A 369 -10.35 22.02 -1.50
N GLN A 370 -9.49 22.75 -0.79
CA GLN A 370 -8.50 23.65 -1.41
C GLN A 370 -7.55 22.89 -2.35
N TYR A 371 -7.23 21.63 -2.06
CA TYR A 371 -6.48 20.75 -2.96
C TYR A 371 -7.40 19.92 -3.86
N LEU A 372 -8.48 19.34 -3.34
CA LEU A 372 -9.35 18.43 -4.11
C LEU A 372 -10.13 19.14 -5.23
N ALA A 373 -10.57 20.38 -5.04
CA ALA A 373 -11.28 21.17 -6.05
C ALA A 373 -10.34 21.97 -6.98
N ALA A 374 -9.03 21.97 -6.73
CA ALA A 374 -8.05 22.61 -7.60
C ALA A 374 -7.95 21.89 -8.95
N LYS A 375 -7.58 22.59 -10.04
CA LYS A 375 -7.44 21.98 -11.37
C LYS A 375 -6.20 21.08 -11.39
N ALA A 376 -6.10 20.18 -12.37
CA ALA A 376 -4.92 19.32 -12.51
C ALA A 376 -3.60 20.11 -12.57
N ALA A 377 -3.58 21.25 -13.29
CA ALA A 377 -2.44 22.15 -13.37
C ALA A 377 -2.09 22.87 -12.05
N ASP A 378 -3.07 23.09 -11.16
CA ASP A 378 -2.82 23.67 -9.84
C ASP A 378 -2.36 22.59 -8.86
N LYS A 379 -2.93 21.39 -8.96
CA LYS A 379 -2.61 20.22 -8.12
C LYS A 379 -1.15 19.85 -8.22
N ILE A 380 -0.55 19.82 -9.42
CA ILE A 380 0.87 19.48 -9.63
C ILE A 380 1.87 20.45 -8.98
N GLU A 381 1.44 21.62 -8.52
CA GLU A 381 2.28 22.58 -7.79
C GLU A 381 2.03 22.59 -6.27
N ALA A 382 1.10 21.77 -5.77
CA ALA A 382 0.89 21.58 -4.34
C ALA A 382 1.93 20.61 -3.74
N ALA A 383 2.48 20.99 -2.59
CA ALA A 383 3.24 20.07 -1.74
C ALA A 383 2.28 19.31 -0.82
N VAL A 384 2.15 17.99 -1.02
CA VAL A 384 1.23 17.14 -0.23
C VAL A 384 1.97 15.95 0.36
N LEU A 385 1.63 15.58 1.60
CA LEU A 385 2.19 14.42 2.30
C LEU A 385 1.10 13.80 3.19
N ALA A 386 0.66 12.60 2.86
CA ALA A 386 -0.39 11.88 3.57
C ALA A 386 0.15 10.63 4.30
N TYR A 387 -0.25 10.50 5.56
CA TYR A 387 0.16 9.44 6.48
C TYR A 387 -1.02 9.06 7.39
N ASN A 388 -1.15 7.79 7.74
CA ASN A 388 -2.19 7.29 8.65
C ASN A 388 -1.73 5.95 9.25
N ASN A 389 -2.29 5.54 10.40
CA ASN A 389 -2.16 4.17 10.91
C ASN A 389 -3.07 3.20 10.15
N HIS A 390 -4.17 3.69 9.59
CA HIS A 390 -5.07 2.94 8.72
C HIS A 390 -5.29 3.73 7.41
N PRO A 391 -4.29 3.75 6.50
CA PRO A 391 -4.46 4.38 5.19
C PRO A 391 -5.60 3.75 4.39
N PRO A 392 -6.22 4.49 3.46
CA PRO A 392 -7.16 3.93 2.50
C PRO A 392 -6.58 2.68 1.82
N PHE A 393 -7.43 1.69 1.53
CA PHE A 393 -7.05 0.43 0.87
C PHE A 393 -6.10 -0.48 1.67
N ILE A 394 -5.89 -0.21 2.97
CA ILE A 394 -5.13 -1.06 3.88
C ILE A 394 -6.07 -1.64 4.94
N ARG A 395 -6.52 -2.88 4.73
CA ARG A 395 -7.60 -3.52 5.51
C ARG A 395 -7.33 -3.76 7.01
N ARG A 396 -6.18 -3.34 7.54
CA ARG A 396 -5.78 -3.51 8.95
C ARG A 396 -5.02 -2.28 9.43
N SER A 397 -4.99 -2.04 10.74
CA SER A 397 -4.16 -0.98 11.32
C SER A 397 -2.68 -1.38 11.24
N LEU A 398 -1.87 -0.54 10.61
CA LEU A 398 -0.41 -0.61 10.68
C LEU A 398 0.05 -0.06 12.03
N LYS A 399 1.09 -0.66 12.61
CA LYS A 399 1.47 -0.40 14.01
C LYS A 399 2.12 0.98 14.27
N SER A 400 2.55 1.76 13.26
CA SER A 400 3.41 2.94 13.48
C SER A 400 3.18 4.11 12.49
N SER A 401 2.48 5.18 12.92
CA SER A 401 2.32 6.42 12.13
C SER A 401 1.67 7.62 12.86
N SER A 402 2.39 8.74 13.07
CA SER A 402 1.82 10.10 12.89
C SER A 402 2.83 11.27 12.78
N SER A 403 2.27 12.39 12.27
CA SER A 403 2.57 13.82 12.43
C SER A 403 3.98 14.40 12.19
N LYS A 404 4.05 15.37 11.25
CA LYS A 404 5.17 16.28 10.84
C LYS A 404 6.58 15.67 10.64
N ALA A 405 7.20 15.96 9.49
CA ALA A 405 8.44 15.36 8.95
C ALA A 405 9.45 14.74 9.96
N GLU A 406 9.98 15.52 10.91
CA GLU A 406 10.94 15.03 11.90
C GLU A 406 10.31 14.09 12.94
N ALA A 407 9.08 14.37 13.41
CA ALA A 407 8.33 13.48 14.28
C ALA A 407 7.85 12.21 13.54
N LEU A 408 7.36 12.33 12.29
CA LEU A 408 7.07 11.19 11.39
C LEU A 408 8.25 10.21 11.31
N LEU A 409 9.50 10.70 11.33
CA LEU A 409 10.68 9.87 11.34
C LEU A 409 10.78 9.01 12.62
N TYR A 410 10.55 9.60 13.79
CA TYR A 410 10.55 8.92 15.09
C TYR A 410 9.32 8.03 15.31
N GLU A 411 8.15 8.37 14.77
CA GLU A 411 6.91 7.55 14.87
C GLU A 411 6.86 6.40 13.84
N ASP A 412 7.98 6.13 13.17
CA ASP A 412 8.17 5.19 12.06
C ASP A 412 7.04 5.18 11.00
N ALA A 413 6.49 6.38 10.76
CA ALA A 413 5.29 6.62 10.00
C ALA A 413 5.30 6.13 8.55
N VAL A 414 4.14 5.62 8.17
CA VAL A 414 3.81 5.10 6.84
C VAL A 414 3.27 6.23 5.97
N ILE A 415 4.03 6.57 4.94
CA ILE A 415 3.63 7.51 3.89
C ILE A 415 2.99 6.70 2.76
N TYR A 416 1.72 6.99 2.44
CA TYR A 416 0.96 6.26 1.41
C TYR A 416 0.67 7.11 0.17
N PHE A 417 0.69 8.44 0.31
CA PHE A 417 0.65 9.38 -0.80
C PHE A 417 1.54 10.58 -0.50
N TRP A 418 2.29 11.05 -1.49
CA TRP A 418 2.99 12.33 -1.43
C TRP A 418 3.14 12.93 -2.83
N GLN A 419 3.37 14.25 -2.89
CA GLN A 419 3.60 14.96 -4.13
C GLN A 419 4.56 16.14 -3.91
N MET A 420 5.61 16.24 -4.71
CA MET A 420 6.48 17.42 -4.80
C MET A 420 5.98 18.34 -5.92
N PRO A 421 6.02 19.68 -5.76
CA PRO A 421 5.72 20.63 -6.83
C PRO A 421 6.63 20.44 -8.04
N LYS A 422 6.06 20.52 -9.25
CA LYS A 422 6.79 20.35 -10.52
C LYS A 422 7.69 21.56 -10.84
N THR A 423 7.23 22.77 -10.54
CA THR A 423 7.93 24.02 -10.86
C THR A 423 8.94 24.41 -9.76
N PRO A 424 10.20 24.74 -10.12
CA PRO A 424 11.18 25.27 -9.17
C PRO A 424 10.71 26.57 -8.51
N GLY A 425 10.66 26.57 -7.17
CA GLY A 425 10.15 27.70 -6.40
C GLY A 425 10.07 27.39 -4.90
N ALA A 426 9.56 28.35 -4.12
CA ALA A 426 9.56 28.26 -2.65
C ALA A 426 8.89 26.98 -2.11
N THR A 427 7.79 26.53 -2.73
CA THR A 427 7.09 25.29 -2.37
C THR A 427 7.94 24.04 -2.61
N GLN A 428 8.66 23.99 -3.74
CA GLN A 428 9.58 22.89 -4.06
C GLN A 428 10.79 22.89 -3.11
N THR A 429 11.39 24.06 -2.83
CA THR A 429 12.47 24.23 -1.84
C THR A 429 12.03 23.80 -0.43
N ALA A 430 10.79 24.11 -0.04
CA ALA A 430 10.22 23.67 1.24
C ALA A 430 10.03 22.14 1.29
N PHE A 431 9.61 21.50 0.19
CA PHE A 431 9.50 20.04 0.11
C PHE A 431 10.87 19.34 0.03
N ALA A 432 11.86 19.98 -0.57
CA ALA A 432 13.27 19.55 -0.60
C ALA A 432 14.00 19.71 0.75
N ALA A 433 13.34 20.22 1.79
CA ALA A 433 13.94 20.39 3.11
C ALA A 433 14.48 19.05 3.67
N PRO A 434 15.70 19.02 4.25
CA PRO A 434 16.36 17.76 4.65
C PRO A 434 15.55 16.84 5.56
N ALA A 435 14.65 17.38 6.39
CA ALA A 435 13.76 16.59 7.23
C ALA A 435 12.71 15.78 6.43
N ILE A 436 12.13 16.36 5.37
CA ILE A 436 11.18 15.67 4.49
C ILE A 436 11.95 14.67 3.62
N GLN A 437 13.11 15.06 3.10
CA GLN A 437 13.92 14.17 2.28
C GLN A 437 14.43 12.95 3.07
N LYS A 438 14.86 13.10 4.34
CA LYS A 438 15.22 11.96 5.22
C LYS A 438 14.05 11.02 5.52
N LEU A 439 12.84 11.56 5.68
CA LEU A 439 11.63 10.78 5.86
C LEU A 439 11.31 9.91 4.62
N LEU A 440 11.48 10.47 3.42
CA LEU A 440 11.23 9.76 2.15
C LEU A 440 12.38 8.81 1.77
N SER A 441 13.63 9.14 2.12
CA SER A 441 14.84 8.40 1.71
C SER A 441 15.20 7.16 2.54
N LYS A 442 14.37 6.82 3.55
CA LYS A 442 14.51 5.64 4.44
C LYS A 442 15.66 5.72 5.46
N GLU A 443 16.26 6.88 5.74
CA GLU A 443 17.27 6.97 6.81
C GLU A 443 16.67 6.66 8.19
N ALA A 444 16.97 5.49 8.76
CA ALA A 444 16.64 5.21 10.15
C ALA A 444 17.31 6.24 11.08
N PRO A 445 16.61 6.79 12.09
CA PRO A 445 17.16 7.84 12.94
C PRO A 445 18.39 7.33 13.70
N ARG A 446 19.56 7.89 13.37
CA ARG A 446 20.86 7.53 13.97
C ARG A 446 20.88 7.95 15.44
N SER A 447 20.46 7.03 16.30
CA SER A 447 20.01 7.30 17.67
C SER A 447 21.14 7.47 18.69
N HIS A 448 21.14 8.59 19.41
CA HIS A 448 21.46 8.62 20.84
C HIS A 448 20.28 8.99 21.74
N PHE A 449 19.18 9.51 21.18
CA PHE A 449 17.92 9.74 21.89
C PHE A 449 16.80 9.04 21.13
N SER A 450 16.03 8.19 21.82
CA SER A 450 14.84 7.51 21.30
C SER A 450 13.58 8.39 21.31
N LYS A 451 13.73 9.70 21.59
CA LYS A 451 12.65 10.67 21.77
C LYS A 451 12.90 11.93 20.93
N TYR A 452 11.81 12.53 20.49
CA TYR A 452 11.75 13.83 19.82
C TYR A 452 10.78 14.74 20.57
N THR A 453 11.05 16.05 20.61
CA THR A 453 10.19 17.05 21.25
C THR A 453 10.37 18.40 20.58
N LYS A 454 9.28 19.08 20.19
CA LYS A 454 9.33 20.40 19.55
C LYS A 454 8.05 21.20 19.81
N THR A 455 8.20 22.46 20.17
CA THR A 455 7.09 23.43 20.28
C THR A 455 7.04 24.31 19.03
N MET A 456 5.84 24.67 18.60
CA MET A 456 5.56 25.53 17.45
C MET A 456 4.22 26.25 17.63
N THR A 457 3.84 27.11 16.68
CA THR A 457 2.62 27.92 16.76
C THR A 457 1.81 27.79 15.46
N THR A 458 0.48 27.91 15.51
CA THR A 458 -0.36 28.01 14.30
C THR A 458 -0.10 29.33 13.56
N ALA A 459 -0.35 29.35 12.24
CA ALA A 459 -0.17 30.53 11.38
C ALA A 459 -1.24 31.62 11.55
N SER A 460 -2.05 31.56 12.62
CA SER A 460 -3.09 32.55 12.90
C SER A 460 -2.46 33.84 13.44
N GLN A 461 -2.69 34.95 12.73
CA GLN A 461 -2.17 36.27 13.13
C GLN A 461 -2.94 36.88 14.31
N THR A 462 -4.20 36.48 14.51
CA THR A 462 -5.11 37.04 15.53
C THR A 462 -5.31 36.15 16.75
N ALA A 463 -5.21 34.83 16.57
CA ALA A 463 -5.37 33.84 17.64
C ALA A 463 -4.37 32.67 17.46
N PRO A 464 -3.06 32.92 17.63
CA PRO A 464 -2.03 31.88 17.57
C PRO A 464 -2.19 30.87 18.71
N VAL A 465 -2.24 29.58 18.37
CA VAL A 465 -2.28 28.45 19.32
C VAL A 465 -0.91 27.79 19.36
N LYS A 466 -0.35 27.58 20.55
CA LYS A 466 0.89 26.80 20.71
C LYS A 466 0.60 25.30 20.60
N ILE A 467 1.51 24.61 19.93
CA ILE A 467 1.47 23.17 19.66
C ILE A 467 2.77 22.56 20.18
N HIS A 468 2.68 21.53 21.01
CA HIS A 468 3.81 20.74 21.51
C HIS A 468 3.73 19.33 20.93
N THR A 469 4.72 18.92 20.14
CA THR A 469 4.84 17.56 19.59
C THR A 469 5.87 16.79 20.40
N ILE A 470 5.53 15.59 20.87
CA ILE A 470 6.45 14.65 21.54
C ILE A 470 6.30 13.28 20.86
N SER A 471 7.41 12.65 20.45
CA SER A 471 7.39 11.37 19.72
C SER A 471 8.49 10.43 20.22
N LYS A 472 8.31 9.11 20.04
CA LYS A 472 9.22 8.04 20.48
C LYS A 472 9.47 7.01 19.39
N PHE A 473 10.73 6.59 19.22
CA PHE A 473 11.11 5.52 18.30
C PHE A 473 11.15 4.16 19.02
N GLY A 474 10.43 3.18 18.48
CA GLY A 474 10.12 1.92 19.18
C GLY A 474 11.32 1.07 19.58
N ASN A 475 12.28 0.88 18.65
CA ASN A 475 13.30 -0.17 18.73
C ASN A 475 14.22 -0.14 19.98
N ASN A 476 14.29 0.98 20.71
CA ASN A 476 15.12 1.16 21.91
C ASN A 476 14.34 1.73 23.11
N PHE A 477 12.99 1.70 23.10
CA PHE A 477 12.19 2.43 24.10
C PHE A 477 10.86 1.76 24.44
N SER A 478 10.98 0.58 25.05
CA SER A 478 9.94 -0.33 25.58
C SER A 478 9.19 0.20 26.81
N LEU A 479 8.74 1.46 26.78
CA LEU A 479 8.07 2.10 27.91
C LEU A 479 6.77 2.80 27.50
N ASP A 480 5.80 2.82 28.43
CA ASP A 480 4.59 3.64 28.36
C ASP A 480 4.97 5.10 28.11
N MET A 481 4.54 5.64 26.95
CA MET A 481 4.83 7.00 26.50
C MET A 481 4.41 8.06 27.53
N TYR A 482 3.31 7.83 28.25
CA TYR A 482 2.79 8.76 29.24
C TYR A 482 3.71 8.82 30.46
N ILE A 483 4.03 7.69 31.10
CA ILE A 483 4.97 7.65 32.26
C ILE A 483 6.38 8.11 31.86
N SER A 484 6.86 7.68 30.69
CA SER A 484 8.29 7.75 30.35
C SER A 484 8.71 9.03 29.64
N LEU A 485 7.80 9.68 28.91
CA LEU A 485 8.03 10.93 28.19
C LEU A 485 7.10 12.04 28.65
N ILE A 486 5.78 11.93 28.44
CA ILE A 486 4.86 13.06 28.57
C ILE A 486 4.85 13.60 30.01
N LEU A 487 4.71 12.72 31.00
CA LEU A 487 4.75 13.07 32.43
C LEU A 487 6.06 13.73 32.85
N LYS A 488 7.19 13.37 32.22
CA LYS A 488 8.53 13.88 32.56
C LYS A 488 8.90 15.15 31.80
N ILE A 489 8.36 15.34 30.59
CA ILE A 489 8.60 16.51 29.74
C ILE A 489 7.70 17.67 30.16
N LEU A 490 6.43 17.39 30.48
CA LEU A 490 5.49 18.41 30.94
C LEU A 490 5.58 18.65 32.46
N TYR A 491 5.94 17.62 33.24
CA TYR A 491 6.09 17.68 34.70
C TYR A 491 4.79 18.10 35.43
N LYS A 492 3.65 17.53 35.00
CA LYS A 492 2.29 17.82 35.51
C LYS A 492 1.46 16.53 35.63
N PRO A 493 0.42 16.48 36.48
CA PRO A 493 -0.55 15.38 36.48
C PRO A 493 -1.30 15.27 35.12
N ILE A 494 -1.63 14.05 34.70
CA ILE A 494 -2.28 13.76 33.42
C ILE A 494 -3.48 12.84 33.63
N ARG A 495 -4.61 13.12 32.96
CA ARG A 495 -5.72 12.16 32.78
C ARG A 495 -5.71 11.65 31.35
N VAL A 496 -5.73 10.33 31.18
CA VAL A 496 -5.56 9.67 29.87
C VAL A 496 -6.76 8.79 29.56
N TRP A 497 -7.35 8.98 28.39
CA TRP A 497 -8.39 8.10 27.85
C TRP A 497 -7.77 6.80 27.35
N THR A 498 -7.91 5.76 28.19
CA THR A 498 -7.29 4.45 27.94
C THR A 498 -8.13 3.26 28.42
N GLY A 499 -9.34 3.51 28.94
CA GLY A 499 -10.27 2.46 29.34
C GLY A 499 -9.78 1.58 30.50
N GLU A 500 -10.45 0.44 30.63
CA GLU A 500 -10.12 -0.60 31.60
C GLU A 500 -9.93 -1.97 30.93
N GLY A 501 -8.94 -2.72 31.42
CA GLY A 501 -8.69 -4.11 31.04
C GLY A 501 -7.37 -4.63 31.59
N THR A 502 -7.15 -5.94 31.56
CA THR A 502 -5.90 -6.57 31.98
C THR A 502 -4.70 -6.14 31.11
N ASN A 503 -4.95 -5.81 29.84
CA ASN A 503 -3.98 -5.25 28.89
C ASN A 503 -3.71 -3.75 29.10
N ILE A 504 -4.40 -3.05 30.01
CA ILE A 504 -4.15 -1.61 30.26
C ILE A 504 -3.12 -1.44 31.38
N GLN A 505 -2.19 -0.48 31.22
CA GLN A 505 -1.26 -0.09 32.28
C GLN A 505 -2.04 0.59 33.43
N PRO A 506 -1.76 0.26 34.70
CA PRO A 506 -2.46 0.87 35.84
C PRO A 506 -2.19 2.38 35.95
N SER A 507 -3.09 3.11 36.62
CA SER A 507 -2.87 4.51 37.01
C SER A 507 -1.54 4.65 37.76
N PHE A 508 -0.72 5.64 37.39
CA PHE A 508 0.57 5.90 38.00
C PHE A 508 0.39 6.84 39.20
N CYS A 509 0.26 6.28 40.39
CA CYS A 509 -0.06 7.03 41.60
C CYS A 509 1.19 7.33 42.45
N LYS A 510 2.05 8.24 41.99
CA LYS A 510 3.22 8.73 42.74
C LYS A 510 3.23 10.27 42.82
N PRO A 511 2.62 10.87 43.85
CA PRO A 511 2.60 12.33 44.02
C PRO A 511 4.02 12.96 43.95
N PRO A 512 4.18 14.15 43.36
CA PRO A 512 3.12 15.00 42.76
C PRO A 512 2.75 14.64 41.31
N LEU A 513 3.42 13.68 40.67
CA LEU A 513 3.25 13.36 39.26
C LEU A 513 2.34 12.14 39.06
N LEU A 514 1.06 12.40 38.82
CA LEU A 514 0.03 11.37 38.67
C LEU A 514 -0.31 11.11 37.19
N ILE A 515 -0.60 9.85 36.84
CA ILE A 515 -1.37 9.53 35.62
C ILE A 515 -2.60 8.74 36.03
N GLU A 516 -3.78 9.31 35.78
CA GLU A 516 -5.06 8.70 36.09
C GLU A 516 -5.73 8.21 34.80
N ASN A 517 -6.18 6.95 34.77
CA ASN A 517 -6.87 6.41 33.61
C ASN A 517 -8.34 6.84 33.63
N VAL A 518 -8.78 7.58 32.62
CA VAL A 518 -10.20 7.75 32.33
C VAL A 518 -10.67 6.41 31.73
N VAL A 519 -11.58 5.74 32.45
CA VAL A 519 -12.09 4.40 32.09
C VAL A 519 -13.42 4.46 31.34
N GLY A 520 -14.21 5.49 31.62
CA GLY A 520 -15.46 5.79 30.92
C GLY A 520 -16.69 5.09 31.51
N PRO A 521 -17.81 5.10 30.77
CA PRO A 521 -17.98 5.75 29.46
C PRO A 521 -17.86 7.29 29.52
N ILE A 522 -17.62 7.92 28.36
CA ILE A 522 -17.67 9.39 28.19
C ILE A 522 -18.94 9.78 27.41
N ASN A 523 -19.54 10.92 27.75
CA ASN A 523 -20.79 11.38 27.12
C ASN A 523 -20.52 12.56 26.18
N ILE A 524 -20.73 12.32 24.88
CA ILE A 524 -20.45 13.24 23.79
C ILE A 524 -21.80 13.70 23.20
N GLY A 525 -22.39 14.69 23.88
CA GLY A 525 -23.79 15.04 23.71
C GLY A 525 -24.68 13.92 24.23
N ASP A 526 -25.70 13.56 23.45
CA ASP A 526 -26.63 12.46 23.77
C ASP A 526 -26.03 11.06 23.50
N LYS A 527 -24.76 10.97 23.07
CA LYS A 527 -24.08 9.71 22.79
C LYS A 527 -23.15 9.31 23.93
N GLU A 528 -23.44 8.16 24.55
CA GLU A 528 -22.47 7.45 25.38
C GLU A 528 -21.40 6.79 24.47
N ILE A 529 -20.13 6.96 24.82
CA ILE A 529 -18.99 6.36 24.12
C ILE A 529 -18.14 5.56 25.11
N ASN A 530 -18.04 4.26 24.88
CA ASN A 530 -17.17 3.37 25.65
C ASN A 530 -15.80 3.24 24.97
N PHE A 531 -14.73 3.05 25.75
CA PHE A 531 -13.36 2.97 25.22
C PHE A 531 -13.15 1.86 24.16
N ARG A 532 -13.94 0.77 24.19
CA ARG A 532 -13.88 -0.28 23.15
C ARG A 532 -14.51 0.12 21.80
N GLN A 533 -15.23 1.23 21.76
CA GLN A 533 -15.86 1.80 20.55
C GLN A 533 -15.12 3.05 20.06
N ASP A 534 -14.11 3.52 20.81
CA ASP A 534 -13.35 4.72 20.49
C ASP A 534 -11.88 4.39 20.18
N THR A 535 -11.40 4.86 19.04
CA THR A 535 -10.01 4.77 18.60
C THR A 535 -9.20 6.03 18.89
N ALA A 536 -9.84 7.14 19.26
CA ALA A 536 -9.13 8.30 19.75
C ALA A 536 -8.33 7.94 21.01
N ARG A 537 -7.14 8.50 21.13
CA ARG A 537 -6.30 8.40 22.32
C ARG A 537 -5.95 9.83 22.70
N TRP A 538 -6.55 10.31 23.78
CA TRP A 538 -6.39 11.68 24.21
C TRP A 538 -6.04 11.76 25.69
N SER A 539 -5.43 12.87 26.07
CA SER A 539 -5.15 13.17 27.47
C SER A 539 -5.24 14.65 27.74
N ILE A 540 -5.74 15.00 28.92
CA ILE A 540 -5.65 16.36 29.45
C ILE A 540 -4.51 16.42 30.47
N VAL A 541 -3.82 17.55 30.48
CA VAL A 541 -2.82 17.87 31.49
C VAL A 541 -3.50 18.77 32.53
N ASN A 542 -3.46 18.39 33.81
CA ASN A 542 -4.13 19.15 34.86
C ASN A 542 -3.18 20.26 35.37
N ASP A 543 -3.13 21.36 34.63
CA ASP A 543 -2.23 22.48 34.90
C ASP A 543 -2.72 23.85 34.37
N THR A 544 -1.89 24.87 34.55
CA THR A 544 -2.14 26.26 34.13
C THR A 544 -2.02 26.52 32.61
N LEU A 545 -1.49 25.57 31.83
CA LEU A 545 -1.32 25.71 30.39
C LEU A 545 -2.56 25.26 29.60
N ASN A 546 -3.47 24.53 30.26
CA ASN A 546 -4.71 24.00 29.67
C ASN A 546 -4.41 23.16 28.41
N LEU A 547 -3.47 22.22 28.53
CA LEU A 547 -3.05 21.36 27.42
C LEU A 547 -4.04 20.21 27.20
N PHE A 548 -4.74 20.24 26.06
CA PHE A 548 -5.38 19.07 25.47
C PHE A 548 -4.39 18.38 24.53
N CYS A 549 -4.25 17.05 24.62
CA CYS A 549 -3.31 16.26 23.84
C CYS A 549 -4.00 15.12 23.08
N LEU A 550 -3.73 15.00 21.78
CA LEU A 550 -4.12 13.87 20.94
C LEU A 550 -2.90 12.99 20.63
N SER A 551 -3.02 11.68 20.82
CA SER A 551 -1.93 10.68 20.81
C SER A 551 -2.21 9.56 19.80
N THR A 552 -1.18 8.86 19.34
CA THR A 552 -1.33 7.67 18.47
C THR A 552 -1.56 6.34 19.22
N VAL A 553 -1.18 6.29 20.48
CA VAL A 553 -1.34 5.11 21.35
C VAL A 553 -1.95 5.53 22.68
N GLY A 554 -2.69 4.62 23.33
CA GLY A 554 -3.11 4.78 24.72
C GLY A 554 -2.07 4.17 25.66
N ARG A 555 -2.55 3.63 26.77
CA ARG A 555 -1.73 2.94 27.77
C ARG A 555 -1.90 1.42 27.70
N GLU A 556 -2.12 0.87 26.51
CA GLU A 556 -2.15 -0.58 26.27
C GLU A 556 -0.73 -1.19 26.41
N LYS A 557 -0.58 -2.29 27.16
CA LYS A 557 0.71 -2.90 27.54
C LYS A 557 1.48 -3.42 26.33
N GLU A 558 0.79 -4.03 25.37
CA GLU A 558 1.38 -4.52 24.11
C GLU A 558 1.92 -3.40 23.20
N LYS A 559 1.60 -2.13 23.48
CA LYS A 559 2.01 -0.98 22.66
C LYS A 559 3.26 -0.26 23.19
N VAL A 560 3.91 -0.76 24.25
CA VAL A 560 5.11 -0.10 24.81
C VAL A 560 6.31 -0.10 23.85
N ASP A 561 6.47 -1.11 22.99
CA ASP A 561 7.55 -1.21 21.99
C ASP A 561 7.25 -0.48 20.67
N ILE A 562 6.04 0.06 20.53
CA ILE A 562 5.57 0.67 19.29
C ILE A 562 6.14 2.10 19.13
N PRO A 563 6.58 2.52 17.92
CA PRO A 563 6.84 3.92 17.61
C PRO A 563 5.56 4.75 17.70
N SER A 564 5.56 5.84 18.47
CA SER A 564 4.33 6.58 18.81
C SER A 564 4.60 8.04 19.18
N GLY A 565 3.57 8.86 19.25
CA GLY A 565 3.68 10.26 19.62
C GLY A 565 2.36 10.92 19.99
N VAL A 566 2.47 12.21 20.32
CA VAL A 566 1.40 13.05 20.84
C VAL A 566 1.58 14.48 20.37
N VAL A 567 0.46 15.14 20.07
CA VAL A 567 0.34 16.56 19.74
C VAL A 567 -0.56 17.20 20.79
N CYS A 568 0.02 18.05 21.63
CA CYS A 568 -0.70 18.86 22.62
C CYS A 568 -0.91 20.29 22.12
N ILE A 569 -2.07 20.89 22.42
CA ILE A 569 -2.41 22.27 22.12
C ILE A 569 -2.75 23.05 23.40
N GLU A 570 -2.26 24.29 23.50
CA GLU A 570 -2.66 25.23 24.55
C GLU A 570 -4.00 25.87 24.15
N GLN A 571 -5.13 25.28 24.57
CA GLN A 571 -6.47 25.78 24.24
C GLN A 571 -7.46 25.55 25.41
N PRO A 572 -7.81 26.60 26.19
CA PRO A 572 -8.62 26.48 27.40
C PRO A 572 -10.05 25.94 27.21
N THR A 573 -10.70 26.24 26.08
CA THR A 573 -12.06 25.77 25.77
C THR A 573 -12.10 24.26 25.56
N VAL A 574 -11.18 23.75 24.73
CA VAL A 574 -11.04 22.31 24.44
C VAL A 574 -10.61 21.57 25.70
N HIS A 575 -9.66 22.10 26.45
CA HIS A 575 -9.24 21.53 27.73
C HIS A 575 -10.37 21.46 28.75
N SER A 576 -11.20 22.50 28.89
CA SER A 576 -12.37 22.52 29.78
C SER A 576 -13.42 21.47 29.39
N LEU A 577 -13.70 21.33 28.09
CA LEU A 577 -14.59 20.30 27.55
C LEU A 577 -14.06 18.89 27.87
N PHE A 578 -12.80 18.60 27.54
CA PHE A 578 -12.21 17.28 27.84
C PHE A 578 -11.94 17.03 29.33
N THR A 579 -11.83 18.08 30.16
CA THR A 579 -11.84 17.97 31.63
C THR A 579 -13.20 17.53 32.14
N THR A 580 -14.28 18.02 31.53
CA THR A 580 -15.65 17.56 31.81
C THR A 580 -15.85 16.10 31.37
N LEU A 581 -15.27 15.69 30.23
CA LEU A 581 -15.24 14.28 29.78
C LEU A 581 -14.30 13.38 30.60
N ALA A 582 -13.42 13.94 31.42
CA ALA A 582 -12.46 13.22 32.26
C ALA A 582 -12.82 13.33 33.76
N ALA A 583 -14.12 13.36 34.08
CA ALA A 583 -14.62 13.51 35.44
C ALA A 583 -14.17 12.37 36.38
N ASP A 584 -14.05 12.69 37.67
CA ASP A 584 -13.60 11.76 38.72
C ASP A 584 -14.47 10.50 38.81
N SER A 585 -15.76 10.59 38.51
CA SER A 585 -16.73 9.49 38.54
C SER A 585 -16.44 8.37 37.53
N ILE A 586 -15.76 8.68 36.43
CA ILE A 586 -15.42 7.77 35.33
C ILE A 586 -13.89 7.63 35.15
N THR A 587 -13.13 8.04 36.17
CA THR A 587 -11.67 8.04 36.19
C THR A 587 -11.17 7.18 37.35
N LYS A 588 -10.18 6.32 37.09
CA LYS A 588 -9.43 5.62 38.15
C LYS A 588 -8.43 6.58 38.79
N ILE A 589 -8.99 7.48 39.60
CA ILE A 589 -8.28 8.47 40.38
C ILE A 589 -7.29 7.83 41.35
N CYS A 590 -6.19 8.52 41.57
CA CYS A 590 -5.19 8.12 42.54
C CYS A 590 -5.66 8.51 43.95
N LYS A 591 -6.06 7.51 44.74
CA LYS A 591 -6.34 7.70 46.17
C LYS A 591 -5.11 8.31 46.84
N ARG A 592 -5.35 9.35 47.66
CA ARG A 592 -4.35 10.03 48.48
C ARG A 592 -4.02 9.22 49.73
#